data_AF-A0AAV3PRL8-F1
#
_entry.id   AF-A0AAV3PRL8-F1
#
_cell.length_a   1.000
_cell.length_b   1.000
_cell.length_c   1.000
_cell.angle_alpha   90.00
_cell.angle_beta   90.00
_cell.angle_gamma   90.00
#
_symmetry.space_group_name_H-M   'P 1'
#
loop_
_entity.id
_entity.type
_entity.pdbx_description
1 polymer ?
#
loop_
_entity_poly.entity_id
_entity_poly.type
_entity_poly.pdbx_seq_one_letter_code
_entity_poly.pdbx_strand_id
1 'polypeptide(L)'
;MPKFKTFSGIGDPNNHLKSFDSKLSFWANDDEAYARAFPSSLSGQTLKLFHKLPPNSIDCWQDVVDLFMDKFGASIVADVDERTLMEI
;
A
#
# COMPACT_ATOMS: atom_id res chain seq x y z
N MET A 1 -0.27 -14.45 11.27
CA MET A 1 -0.73 -13.39 10.34
C MET A 1 0.06 -13.47 9.05
N PRO A 2 -0.57 -13.28 7.88
CA PRO A 2 0.12 -13.26 6.59
C PRO A 2 1.23 -12.19 6.58
N LYS A 3 2.35 -12.51 5.92
CA LYS A 3 3.44 -11.55 5.73
C LYS A 3 3.25 -10.82 4.40
N PHE A 4 3.06 -9.51 4.47
CA PHE A 4 2.92 -8.65 3.30
C PHE A 4 4.29 -8.16 2.83
N LYS A 5 4.42 -7.92 1.52
CA LYS A 5 5.50 -7.07 1.03
C LYS A 5 5.17 -5.66 1.50
N THR A 6 6.15 -4.93 2.04
CA THR A 6 5.88 -3.58 2.55
C THR A 6 6.04 -2.52 1.48
N PHE A 7 5.14 -1.55 1.47
CA PHE A 7 5.20 -0.38 0.59
C PHE A 7 5.79 0.82 1.35
N SER A 8 6.97 1.27 0.94
CA SER A 8 7.68 2.40 1.54
C SER A 8 7.38 3.75 0.89
N GLY A 9 6.51 3.77 -0.14
CA GLY A 9 6.25 4.96 -0.98
C GLY A 9 6.85 4.89 -2.39
N ILE A 10 7.56 3.80 -2.68
CA ILE A 10 8.30 3.56 -3.93
C ILE A 10 7.68 2.33 -4.64
N GLY A 11 7.46 2.46 -5.95
CA GLY A 11 6.89 1.42 -6.82
C GLY A 11 5.39 1.60 -7.06
N ASP A 12 4.80 0.74 -7.90
CA ASP A 12 3.40 0.85 -8.32
C ASP A 12 2.40 0.56 -7.16
N PRO A 13 1.62 1.56 -6.70
CA PRO A 13 0.61 1.39 -5.65
C PRO A 13 -0.51 0.42 -6.05
N ASN A 14 -0.89 0.36 -7.34
CA ASN A 14 -1.91 -0.58 -7.81
C ASN A 14 -1.43 -2.01 -7.67
N ASN A 15 -0.16 -2.28 -8.04
CA ASN A 15 0.44 -3.59 -7.87
C ASN A 15 0.53 -3.99 -6.39
N HIS A 16 0.81 -3.03 -5.50
CA HIS A 16 0.78 -3.26 -4.05
C HIS A 16 -0.62 -3.68 -3.56
N LEU A 17 -1.67 -2.94 -3.95
CA LEU A 17 -3.06 -3.27 -3.60
C LEU A 17 -3.47 -4.66 -4.09
N LYS A 18 -3.16 -5.01 -5.35
CA LYS A 18 -3.44 -6.35 -5.91
C LYS A 18 -2.70 -7.45 -5.16
N SER A 19 -1.43 -7.21 -4.83
CA SER A 19 -0.60 -8.16 -4.08
C SER A 19 -1.11 -8.36 -2.65
N PHE A 20 -1.62 -7.30 -2.03
CA PHE A 20 -2.23 -7.33 -0.70
C PHE A 20 -3.54 -8.13 -0.73
N ASP A 21 -4.45 -7.78 -1.64
CA ASP A 21 -5.75 -8.44 -1.82
C ASP A 21 -5.62 -9.94 -2.10
N SER A 22 -4.77 -10.32 -3.05
CA SER A 22 -4.52 -11.74 -3.37
C SER A 22 -3.99 -12.54 -2.18
N LYS A 23 -3.25 -11.90 -1.27
CA LYS A 23 -2.75 -12.57 -0.06
C LYS A 23 -3.79 -12.65 1.04
N LEU A 24 -4.57 -11.59 1.25
CA LEU A 24 -5.50 -11.52 2.36
C LEU A 24 -6.82 -12.23 2.09
N SER A 25 -7.28 -12.27 0.83
CA SER A 25 -8.48 -13.00 0.37
C SER A 25 -8.48 -14.49 0.75
N PHE A 26 -7.31 -15.08 0.98
CA PHE A 26 -7.21 -16.46 1.49
C PHE A 26 -7.60 -16.59 2.98
N TRP A 27 -7.45 -15.53 3.77
CA TRP A 27 -7.65 -15.53 5.22
C TRP A 27 -8.91 -14.80 5.66
N ALA A 28 -9.35 -13.81 4.89
CA ALA A 28 -10.49 -12.95 5.21
C ALA A 28 -11.20 -12.53 3.93
N ASN A 29 -12.49 -12.21 4.05
CA ASN A 29 -13.33 -11.74 2.95
C ASN A 29 -14.22 -10.56 3.36
N ASP A 30 -13.91 -9.91 4.49
CA ASP A 30 -14.63 -8.75 5.01
C ASP A 30 -13.76 -7.49 5.02
N ASP A 31 -14.40 -6.36 4.76
CA ASP A 31 -13.76 -5.05 4.64
C ASP A 31 -13.02 -4.62 5.92
N GLU A 32 -13.55 -5.00 7.09
CA GLU A 32 -12.97 -4.64 8.38
C GLU A 32 -11.61 -5.32 8.60
N ALA A 33 -11.50 -6.61 8.27
CA ALA A 33 -10.25 -7.35 8.31
C ALA A 33 -9.21 -6.77 7.33
N TYR A 34 -9.65 -6.36 6.14
CA TYR A 34 -8.80 -5.71 5.15
C TYR A 34 -8.25 -4.38 5.67
N ALA A 35 -9.11 -3.48 6.13
CA ALA A 35 -8.73 -2.19 6.66
C ALA A 35 -7.77 -2.33 7.87
N ARG A 36 -8.05 -3.28 8.77
CA ARG A 36 -7.22 -3.53 9.96
C ARG A 36 -5.85 -4.12 9.62
N ALA A 37 -5.77 -4.97 8.60
CA ALA A 37 -4.52 -5.63 8.21
C ALA A 37 -3.61 -4.73 7.36
N PHE A 38 -4.18 -3.78 6.60
CA PHE A 38 -3.46 -2.98 5.63
C PHE A 38 -2.25 -2.20 6.17
N PRO A 39 -2.29 -1.58 7.37
CA PRO A 39 -1.13 -0.91 7.96
C PRO A 39 0.10 -1.83 8.06
N SER A 40 -0.09 -3.14 8.25
CA SER A 40 1.00 -4.13 8.31
C SER A 40 1.72 -4.32 6.96
N SER A 41 1.14 -3.81 5.87
CA SER A 41 1.72 -3.79 4.52
C SER A 41 2.45 -2.49 4.18
N LEU A 42 2.55 -1.54 5.12
CA LEU A 42 3.21 -0.24 4.91
C LEU A 42 4.51 -0.15 5.73
N SER A 43 5.44 0.71 5.30
CA SER A 43 6.69 0.93 6.04
C SER A 43 7.19 2.37 5.93
N GLY A 44 8.04 2.77 6.87
CA GLY A 44 8.65 4.10 6.83
C GLY A 44 7.63 5.24 6.91
N GLN A 45 7.66 6.15 5.93
CA GLN A 45 6.83 7.34 5.93
C GLN A 45 5.37 7.05 5.58
N THR A 46 5.08 6.01 4.78
CA THR A 46 3.70 5.67 4.39
C THR A 46 2.89 5.20 5.60
N LEU A 47 3.48 4.34 6.44
CA LEU A 47 2.86 3.89 7.69
C LEU A 47 2.62 5.06 8.65
N LYS A 48 3.57 5.98 8.78
CA LYS A 48 3.42 7.18 9.62
C LYS A 48 2.29 8.08 9.15
N LEU A 49 2.09 8.23 7.84
CA LEU A 49 0.98 8.99 7.29
C LEU A 49 -0.36 8.30 7.56
N PHE A 50 -0.41 6.98 7.40
CA PHE A 50 -1.60 6.18 7.68
C PHE A 50 -2.05 6.28 9.15
N HIS A 51 -1.10 6.29 10.09
CA HIS A 51 -1.41 6.47 11.51
C HIS A 51 -1.82 7.90 11.90
N LYS A 52 -1.63 8.89 11.03
CA LYS A 52 -2.03 10.28 11.27
C LYS A 52 -3.45 10.59 10.80
N LEU A 53 -4.15 9.60 10.25
CA LEU A 53 -5.52 9.78 9.80
C LEU A 53 -6.44 10.11 10.99
N PRO A 54 -7.42 11.02 10.79
CA PRO A 54 -8.42 11.28 11.81
C PRO A 54 -9.15 9.98 12.19
N PRO A 55 -9.61 9.85 13.46
CA PRO A 55 -10.52 8.77 13.83
C PRO A 55 -11.74 8.74 12.92
N ASN A 56 -12.23 7.55 12.58
CA ASN A 56 -13.40 7.35 11.71
C ASN A 56 -13.23 7.89 10.26
N SER A 57 -11.98 8.01 9.77
CA SER A 57 -11.74 8.33 8.35
C SER A 57 -11.77 7.10 7.43
N ILE A 58 -11.93 5.91 8.01
CA ILE A 58 -11.95 4.63 7.31
C ILE A 58 -13.13 3.85 7.89
N ASP A 59 -14.19 3.72 7.10
CA ASP A 59 -15.38 2.95 7.46
C ASP A 59 -15.37 1.59 6.74
N CYS A 60 -14.71 1.49 5.59
CA CYS A 60 -14.59 0.27 4.79
C CYS A 60 -13.23 0.15 4.09
N TRP A 61 -13.02 -0.99 3.40
CA TRP A 61 -11.79 -1.22 2.64
C TRP A 61 -11.63 -0.22 1.50
N GLN A 62 -12.74 0.21 0.88
CA GLN A 62 -12.69 1.19 -0.21
C GLN A 62 -12.11 2.55 0.25
N ASP A 63 -12.42 3.00 1.46
CA ASP A 63 -11.85 4.25 1.99
C ASP A 63 -10.32 4.16 2.12
N VAL A 64 -9.81 2.98 2.47
CA VAL A 64 -8.36 2.72 2.53
C VAL A 64 -7.74 2.81 1.14
N VAL A 65 -8.37 2.18 0.15
CA VAL A 65 -7.91 2.20 -1.24
C VAL A 65 -7.89 3.63 -1.78
N ASP A 66 -8.98 4.37 -1.61
CA ASP A 66 -9.11 5.73 -2.12
C ASP A 66 -8.08 6.67 -1.49
N LEU A 67 -7.91 6.58 -0.17
CA LEU A 67 -6.92 7.39 0.55
C LEU A 67 -5.48 7.04 0.14
N PHE A 68 -5.19 5.75 -0.01
CA PHE A 68 -3.88 5.29 -0.43
C PHE A 68 -3.57 5.76 -1.86
N MET A 69 -4.55 5.69 -2.76
CA MET A 69 -4.40 6.10 -4.16
C MET A 69 -4.35 7.63 -4.31
N ASP A 70 -5.09 8.40 -3.52
CA ASP A 70 -4.98 9.87 -3.48
C ASP A 70 -3.56 10.31 -3.11
N LYS A 71 -2.95 9.62 -2.14
CA LYS A 71 -1.62 9.98 -1.61
C LYS A 71 -0.47 9.46 -2.46
N PHE A 72 -0.61 8.27 -3.05
CA PHE A 72 0.50 7.56 -3.68
C PHE A 72 0.25 7.16 -5.13
N GLY A 73 -0.94 7.39 -5.69
CA GLY A 73 -1.31 6.93 -7.05
C GLY A 73 -0.40 7.44 -8.17
N ALA A 74 0.29 8.56 -7.95
CA ALA A 74 1.30 9.11 -8.87
C ALA A 74 2.74 8.61 -8.63
N SER A 75 2.99 7.81 -7.58
CA SER A 75 4.30 7.21 -7.27
C SER A 75 4.65 6.07 -8.24
N ILE A 76 4.59 6.34 -9.54
CA ILE A 76 5.28 5.53 -10.54
C ILE A 76 6.70 6.06 -10.59
N VAL A 77 7.50 5.80 -9.56
CA VAL A 77 8.94 5.87 -9.77
C VAL A 77 9.23 4.74 -10.73
N ALA A 78 9.44 5.15 -11.99
CA ALA A 78 9.93 4.32 -13.06
C ALA A 78 10.93 3.34 -12.47
N ASP A 79 10.80 2.09 -12.88
CA ASP A 79 11.94 1.19 -12.98
C ASP A 79 13.16 2.05 -13.32
N VAL A 80 14.01 2.33 -12.31
CA VAL A 80 15.31 2.93 -12.58
C VAL A 80 16.02 1.76 -13.24
N ASP A 81 15.81 1.67 -14.56
CA ASP A 81 16.47 0.73 -15.44
C ASP A 81 17.95 0.87 -15.12
N GLU A 82 18.53 -0.21 -14.57
CA GLU A 82 19.95 -0.28 -14.19
C GLU A 82 20.90 0.00 -15.37
N ARG A 83 20.40 0.36 -16.57
CA ARG A 83 21.23 0.72 -17.72
C ARG A 83 21.68 2.17 -17.79
N THR A 84 21.23 3.09 -16.94
CA THR A 84 21.77 4.48 -16.96
C THR A 84 23.03 4.67 -16.09
N LEU A 85 23.62 3.60 -15.56
CA LEU A 85 24.90 3.67 -14.82
C LEU A 85 26.14 3.20 -15.62
N MET A 86 26.03 3.08 -16.95
CA MET A 86 27.20 2.81 -17.82
C MET A 86 27.43 3.90 -18.87
N GLU A 87 27.33 5.17 -18.48
CA GLU A 87 27.95 6.28 -19.22
C GLU A 87 28.58 7.25 -18.22
N ILE A 88 29.78 6.94 -17.71
CA ILE A 88 31.04 7.73 -17.80
C ILE A 88 32.22 6.83 -17.46
#